data_AF-A0A932JKZ9-F1
#
_entry.id   AF-A0A932JKZ9-F1
#
_cell.length_a   1.000
_cell.length_b   1.000
_cell.length_c   1.000
_cell.angle_alpha   90.00
_cell.angle_beta   90.00
_cell.angle_gamma   90.00
#
_symmetry.space_group_name_H-M   'P 1'
#
loop_
_entity.id
_entity.type
_entity.pdbx_description
1 polymer ?
#
loop_
_entity_poly.entity_id
_entity_poly.type
_entity_poly.pdbx_seq_one_letter_code
_entity_poly.pdbx_strand_id
1 'polypeptide(L)'
;MGELEPRQAYTIIDEKRVEDDKPAVHASPLADIAIFMALINKLNCPRGFRSGFDYNSKDKKITFTATQKTLDQLKNAKGFVHVFDNNSFRVRNTIESISYESVKPVRIVEVNRDDFTEEIKIIKG
;
A
#
# COMPACT_ATOMS: atom_id res chain seq x y z
N MET A 1 -8.35 -15.98 11.28
CA MET A 1 -8.10 -14.71 10.56
C MET A 1 -8.87 -13.63 11.29
N GLY A 2 -8.16 -12.58 11.74
CA GLY A 2 -8.78 -11.42 12.37
C GLY A 2 -9.44 -10.49 11.34
N GLU A 3 -10.35 -9.66 11.81
CA GLU A 3 -10.97 -8.60 11.03
C GLU A 3 -10.07 -7.36 10.97
N LEU A 4 -10.18 -6.60 9.89
CA LEU A 4 -9.51 -5.31 9.74
C LEU A 4 -10.51 -4.19 10.00
N GLU A 5 -10.24 -3.43 11.04
CA GLU A 5 -11.03 -2.26 11.43
C GLU A 5 -10.66 -1.03 10.59
N PRO A 6 -11.63 -0.18 10.22
CA PRO A 6 -11.39 1.12 9.63
C PRO A 6 -10.42 1.98 10.44
N ARG A 7 -9.47 2.67 9.78
CA ARG A 7 -8.50 3.57 10.44
C ARG A 7 -8.40 4.90 9.73
N GLN A 8 -8.05 5.95 10.49
CA GLN A 8 -7.91 7.30 9.96
C GLN A 8 -6.69 7.42 9.04
N ALA A 9 -6.94 7.70 7.76
CA ALA A 9 -5.91 8.10 6.81
C ALA A 9 -5.61 9.60 6.92
N TYR A 10 -4.42 10.00 6.49
CA TYR A 10 -4.00 11.39 6.53
C TYR A 10 -3.41 11.80 5.18
N THR A 11 -3.70 13.03 4.78
CA THR A 11 -3.16 13.66 3.57
C THR A 11 -2.43 14.97 3.95
N ILE A 12 -1.78 15.58 2.98
CA ILE A 12 -1.10 16.88 3.14
C ILE A 12 -1.83 17.89 2.27
N ILE A 13 -2.39 18.94 2.89
CA ILE A 13 -3.00 20.10 2.24
C ILE A 13 -2.31 21.33 2.81
N ASP A 14 -1.82 22.24 1.96
CA ASP A 14 -1.10 23.46 2.37
C ASP A 14 0.00 23.17 3.41
N GLU A 15 0.84 22.17 3.13
CA GLU A 15 1.93 21.69 3.99
C GLU A 15 1.52 21.15 5.37
N LYS A 16 0.21 21.06 5.64
CA LYS A 16 -0.33 20.55 6.90
C LYS A 16 -0.88 19.16 6.72
N ARG A 17 -0.54 18.29 7.67
CA ARG A 17 -1.12 16.96 7.77
C ARG A 17 -2.55 17.09 8.29
N VAL A 18 -3.52 16.72 7.46
CA VAL A 18 -4.95 16.73 7.78
C VAL A 18 -5.54 15.34 7.60
N GLU A 19 -6.69 15.09 8.24
CA GLU A 19 -7.48 13.89 8.00
C GLU A 19 -7.94 13.89 6.53
N ASP A 20 -7.80 12.75 5.84
CA ASP A 20 -8.20 12.62 4.44
C ASP A 20 -9.74 12.56 4.31
N ASP A 21 -10.30 11.39 4.57
CA ASP A 21 -11.73 11.12 4.65
C ASP A 21 -12.02 10.42 6.00
N LYS A 22 -13.26 10.00 6.26
CA LYS A 22 -13.58 9.21 7.45
C LYS A 22 -12.78 7.90 7.50
N PRO A 23 -12.55 7.33 8.70
CA PRO A 23 -11.81 6.08 8.86
C PRO A 23 -12.31 4.98 7.93
N ALA A 24 -11.38 4.30 7.26
CA ALA A 24 -11.68 3.26 6.28
C ALA A 24 -10.62 2.15 6.30
N VAL A 25 -10.97 0.99 5.76
CA VAL A 25 -10.01 0.01 5.25
C VAL A 25 -9.77 0.31 3.78
N HIS A 26 -8.52 0.60 3.43
CA HIS A 26 -8.10 0.89 2.07
C HIS A 26 -7.52 -0.37 1.44
N ALA A 27 -7.93 -0.66 0.21
CA ALA A 27 -7.43 -1.77 -0.59
C ALA A 27 -7.13 -1.30 -2.02
N SER A 28 -6.28 -2.04 -2.73
CA SER A 28 -6.01 -1.82 -4.15
C SER A 28 -6.46 -3.03 -4.96
N PRO A 29 -7.09 -2.85 -6.13
CA PRO A 29 -7.36 -3.94 -7.05
C PRO A 29 -6.08 -4.40 -7.79
N LEU A 30 -4.95 -3.70 -7.62
CA LEU A 30 -3.70 -3.95 -8.33
C LEU A 30 -2.72 -4.69 -7.42
N ALA A 31 -2.33 -5.90 -7.84
CA ALA A 31 -1.48 -6.79 -7.06
C ALA A 31 -0.12 -6.14 -6.71
N ASP A 32 0.50 -5.42 -7.66
CA ASP A 32 1.80 -4.80 -7.45
C ASP A 32 1.77 -3.75 -6.35
N ILE A 33 0.70 -2.96 -6.26
CA ILE A 33 0.50 -1.99 -5.16
C ILE A 33 0.37 -2.74 -3.83
N ALA A 34 -0.42 -3.81 -3.79
CA ALA A 34 -0.61 -4.59 -2.56
C ALA A 34 0.70 -5.24 -2.08
N ILE A 35 1.47 -5.84 -3.00
CA ILE A 35 2.78 -6.45 -2.70
C ILE A 35 3.78 -5.38 -2.24
N PHE A 36 3.86 -4.25 -2.94
CA PHE A 36 4.74 -3.13 -2.57
C PHE A 36 4.49 -2.64 -1.14
N MET A 37 3.21 -2.43 -0.79
CA MET A 37 2.80 -2.01 0.55
C MET A 37 3.04 -3.09 1.61
N ALA A 38 2.87 -4.37 1.26
CA ALA A 38 3.16 -5.49 2.15
C ALA A 38 4.66 -5.59 2.46
N LEU A 39 5.54 -5.27 1.51
CA LEU A 39 6.99 -5.33 1.70
C LEU A 39 7.55 -4.10 2.43
N ILE A 40 7.08 -2.88 2.11
CA ILE A 40 7.60 -1.65 2.71
C ILE A 40 6.74 -1.23 3.89
N ASN A 41 7.15 -1.64 5.09
CA ASN A 41 6.46 -1.35 6.34
C ASN A 41 7.46 -1.20 7.50
N LYS A 42 6.97 -0.82 8.69
CA LYS A 42 7.81 -0.59 9.89
C LYS A 42 8.59 -1.83 10.35
N LEU A 43 8.07 -3.04 10.12
CA LEU A 43 8.74 -4.29 10.50
C LEU A 43 9.93 -4.58 9.58
N ASN A 44 9.74 -4.41 8.27
CA ASN A 44 10.81 -4.63 7.29
C ASN A 44 11.78 -3.45 7.18
N CYS A 45 11.35 -2.24 7.55
CA CYS A 45 12.16 -1.02 7.51
C CYS A 45 12.20 -0.33 8.89
N PRO A 46 12.81 -0.95 9.91
CA PRO A 46 12.81 -0.43 11.28
C PRO A 46 13.62 0.86 11.44
N ARG A 47 14.56 1.15 10.52
CA ARG A 47 15.34 2.40 10.49
C ARG A 47 14.60 3.54 9.78
N GLY A 48 13.29 3.38 9.58
CA GLY A 48 12.45 4.27 8.78
C GLY A 48 12.41 3.87 7.31
N PHE A 49 11.37 4.34 6.64
CA PHE A 49 11.15 4.16 5.20
C PHE A 49 10.59 5.45 4.61
N ARG A 50 10.93 5.69 3.34
CA ARG A 50 10.31 6.71 2.51
C ARG A 50 10.07 6.09 1.14
N SER A 51 8.80 5.87 0.84
CA SER A 51 8.32 5.25 -0.39
C SER A 51 6.99 5.86 -0.79
N GLY A 52 6.60 5.61 -2.04
CA GLY A 52 5.30 6.00 -2.56
C GLY A 52 5.06 5.37 -3.92
N PHE A 53 3.81 5.41 -4.37
CA PHE A 53 3.44 5.08 -5.73
C PHE A 53 2.53 6.17 -6.27
N ASP A 54 2.57 6.35 -7.59
CA ASP A 54 1.72 7.29 -8.31
C ASP A 54 1.10 6.59 -9.52
N TYR A 55 -0.14 6.95 -9.87
CA TYR A 55 -0.83 6.43 -11.04
C TYR A 55 -1.08 7.55 -12.05
N ASN A 56 -0.42 7.43 -13.20
CA ASN A 56 -0.67 8.31 -14.33
C ASN A 56 -1.89 7.80 -15.11
N SER A 57 -3.00 8.55 -15.05
CA SER A 57 -4.25 8.19 -15.71
C SER A 57 -4.22 8.26 -17.24
N LYS A 58 -3.32 9.06 -17.83
CA LYS A 58 -3.16 9.17 -19.29
C LYS A 58 -2.52 7.92 -19.86
N ASP A 59 -1.43 7.48 -19.22
CA ASP A 59 -0.61 6.37 -19.72
C ASP A 59 -0.97 5.03 -19.04
N LYS A 60 -1.93 5.07 -18.11
CA LYS A 60 -2.38 3.94 -17.26
C LYS A 60 -1.21 3.21 -16.58
N LYS A 61 -0.16 3.95 -16.22
CA LYS A 61 1.08 3.41 -15.67
C LYS A 61 1.22 3.78 -14.20
N ILE A 62 1.61 2.79 -13.38
CA ILE A 62 2.02 3.01 -12.00
C ILE A 62 3.52 3.28 -11.97
N THR A 63 3.94 4.26 -11.18
CA THR A 63 5.34 4.49 -10.85
C THR A 63 5.55 4.24 -9.37
N PHE A 64 6.45 3.32 -9.03
CA PHE A 64 6.88 3.07 -7.65
C PHE A 64 8.14 3.86 -7.35
N THR A 65 8.23 4.40 -6.13
CA THR A 65 9.36 5.20 -5.67
C THR A 65 9.78 4.80 -4.27
N ALA A 66 11.08 4.82 -4.00
CA ALA A 66 11.62 4.64 -2.66
C ALA A 66 13.01 5.27 -2.54
N THR A 67 13.45 5.57 -1.33
CA THR A 67 14.86 5.93 -1.10
C THR A 67 15.75 4.68 -1.13
N GLN A 68 17.04 4.85 -1.48
CA GLN A 68 18.00 3.73 -1.43
C GLN A 68 18.04 3.08 -0.05
N LYS A 69 18.03 3.90 1.02
CA LYS A 69 17.96 3.41 2.42
C LYS A 69 16.75 2.52 2.71
N THR A 70 15.62 2.76 2.04
CA THR A 70 14.43 1.90 2.15
C THR A 70 14.71 0.56 1.47
N LEU A 71 15.20 0.59 0.23
CA LEU A 71 15.48 -0.62 -0.55
C LEU A 71 16.55 -1.52 0.08
N ASP A 72 17.59 -0.93 0.68
CA ASP A 72 18.67 -1.66 1.36
C ASP A 72 18.17 -2.52 2.55
N GLN A 73 16.98 -2.20 3.09
CA GLN A 73 16.37 -2.95 4.19
C GLN A 73 15.51 -4.14 3.72
N LEU A 74 15.25 -4.27 2.41
CA LEU A 74 14.28 -5.23 1.87
C LEU A 74 14.88 -6.58 1.46
N LYS A 75 16.17 -6.83 1.68
CA LYS A 75 16.87 -8.01 1.16
C LYS A 75 16.18 -9.35 1.46
N ASN A 76 15.62 -9.50 2.67
CA ASN A 76 14.89 -10.70 3.10
C ASN A 76 13.46 -10.35 3.55
N ALA A 77 12.89 -9.26 3.03
CA ALA A 77 11.58 -8.79 3.45
C ALA A 77 10.51 -9.82 3.09
N LYS A 78 9.63 -10.08 4.05
CA LYS A 78 8.39 -10.81 3.87
C LYS A 78 7.22 -9.93 4.24
N GLY A 79 6.08 -10.12 3.58
CA GLY A 79 4.86 -9.38 3.83
C GLY A 79 3.65 -10.29 3.68
N PHE A 80 2.49 -9.77 4.08
CA PHE A 80 1.22 -10.46 3.92
C PHE A 80 0.27 -9.59 3.12
N VAL A 81 -0.22 -10.12 2.00
CA VAL A 81 -1.30 -9.51 1.23
C VAL A 81 -2.61 -10.12 1.71
N HIS A 82 -3.51 -9.25 2.17
CA HIS A 82 -4.87 -9.62 2.55
C HIS A 82 -5.78 -9.46 1.34
N VAL A 83 -6.41 -10.54 0.92
CA VAL A 83 -7.35 -10.57 -0.20
C VAL A 83 -8.76 -10.50 0.36
N PHE A 84 -9.59 -9.64 -0.21
CA PHE A 84 -10.97 -9.41 0.22
C PHE A 84 -11.97 -9.72 -0.89
N ASP A 85 -13.24 -9.88 -0.51
CA ASP A 85 -14.34 -9.84 -1.47
C ASP A 85 -14.57 -8.39 -1.91
N ASN A 86 -14.61 -8.16 -3.22
CA ASN A 86 -14.88 -6.85 -3.81
C ASN A 86 -16.26 -6.29 -3.39
N ASN A 87 -17.23 -7.15 -3.07
CA ASN A 87 -18.55 -6.72 -2.62
C ASN A 87 -18.52 -5.97 -1.27
N SER A 88 -17.46 -6.14 -0.47
CA SER A 88 -17.27 -5.44 0.79
C SER A 88 -16.64 -4.05 0.63
N PHE A 89 -16.31 -3.65 -0.61
CA PHE A 89 -15.62 -2.40 -0.92
C PHE A 89 -16.34 -1.62 -2.00
N ARG A 90 -16.18 -0.29 -1.94
CA ARG A 90 -16.59 0.62 -3.02
C ARG A 90 -15.35 1.16 -3.72
N VAL A 91 -15.41 1.23 -5.05
CA VAL A 91 -14.33 1.81 -5.86
C VAL A 91 -14.26 3.30 -5.60
N ARG A 92 -13.09 3.80 -5.16
CA ARG A 92 -12.83 5.23 -4.98
C ARG A 92 -12.19 5.82 -6.23
N ASN A 93 -11.22 5.11 -6.80
CA ASN A 93 -10.57 5.44 -8.07
C ASN A 93 -9.96 4.17 -8.69
N THR A 94 -9.22 4.30 -9.78
CA THR A 94 -8.64 3.18 -10.53
C THR A 94 -7.76 2.25 -9.69
N ILE A 95 -7.06 2.79 -8.69
CA ILE A 95 -6.05 2.05 -7.91
C ILE A 95 -6.47 1.82 -6.46
N GLU A 96 -7.62 2.35 -6.05
CA GLU A 96 -8.05 2.38 -4.66
C GLU A 96 -9.54 2.04 -4.53
N SER A 97 -9.82 1.11 -3.63
CA SER A 97 -11.15 0.78 -3.14
C SER A 97 -11.16 0.94 -1.62
N ILE A 98 -12.30 1.33 -1.07
CA ILE A 98 -12.43 1.61 0.37
C ILE A 98 -13.63 0.88 0.96
N SER A 99 -13.52 0.51 2.23
CA SER A 99 -14.64 0.08 3.05
C SER A 99 -14.66 0.89 4.34
N TYR A 100 -15.85 1.33 4.75
CA TYR A 100 -16.02 2.06 6.02
C TYR A 100 -16.48 1.16 7.16
N GLU A 101 -16.65 -0.11 6.85
CA GLU A 101 -16.99 -1.15 7.80
C GLU A 101 -15.77 -2.05 7.98
N SER A 102 -15.80 -2.82 9.05
CA SER A 102 -14.79 -3.83 9.32
C SER A 102 -14.91 -4.94 8.28
N VAL A 103 -13.78 -5.44 7.81
CA VAL A 103 -13.74 -6.43 6.72
C VAL A 103 -12.82 -7.58 7.06
N LYS A 104 -13.28 -8.78 6.69
CA LYS A 104 -12.52 -10.01 6.88
C LYS A 104 -11.85 -10.43 5.58
N PRO A 105 -10.53 -10.72 5.58
CA PRO A 105 -9.88 -11.29 4.41
C PRO A 105 -10.48 -12.66 4.08
N VAL A 106 -10.71 -12.92 2.79
CA VAL A 106 -11.07 -14.25 2.28
C VAL A 106 -9.84 -15.14 2.15
N ARG A 107 -8.66 -14.52 1.97
CA ARG A 107 -7.37 -15.21 1.88
C ARG A 107 -6.26 -14.27 2.35
N ILE A 108 -5.19 -14.85 2.90
CA ILE A 108 -3.94 -14.15 3.19
C ILE A 108 -2.84 -14.87 2.42
N VAL A 109 -2.00 -14.11 1.72
CA VAL A 109 -0.89 -14.62 0.91
C VAL A 109 0.40 -14.04 1.47
N GLU A 110 1.35 -14.89 1.85
CA GLU A 110 2.72 -14.46 2.16
C GLU A 110 3.43 -14.12 0.86
N VAL A 111 4.11 -12.97 0.83
CA VAL A 111 4.89 -12.48 -0.31
C VAL A 111 6.29 -12.09 0.15
N ASN A 112 7.24 -12.11 -0.76
CA ASN A 112 8.63 -11.73 -0.55
C ASN A 112 9.10 -10.77 -1.66
N ARG A 113 10.36 -10.33 -1.58
CA ARG A 113 10.93 -9.36 -2.55
C ARG A 113 10.88 -9.84 -3.99
N ASP A 114 11.02 -11.14 -4.25
CA ASP A 114 11.04 -11.71 -5.60
C ASP A 114 9.65 -11.74 -6.24
N ASP A 115 8.58 -11.65 -5.45
CA ASP A 115 7.19 -11.55 -5.94
C ASP A 115 6.88 -10.14 -6.51
N PHE A 116 7.75 -9.15 -6.30
CA PHE A 116 7.59 -7.78 -6.83
C PHE A 116 8.52 -7.53 -8.02
N THR A 117 7.96 -7.55 -9.22
CA THR A 117 8.71 -7.44 -10.48
C THR A 117 8.86 -6.02 -11.03
N GLU A 118 8.06 -5.08 -10.52
CA GLU A 118 8.07 -3.71 -11.02
C GLU A 118 9.33 -2.93 -10.62
N GLU A 119 9.72 -1.98 -11.48
CA GLU A 119 10.85 -1.09 -11.20
C GLU A 119 10.48 -0.08 -10.09
N ILE A 120 11.36 0.05 -9.09
CA ILE A 120 11.26 1.10 -8.06
C ILE A 120 12.27 2.20 -8.39
N LYS A 121 11.77 3.39 -8.73
CA LYS A 121 12.61 4.57 -8.96
C LYS A 121 13.19 5.09 -7.65
N ILE A 122 14.49 5.33 -7.63
CA ILE A 122 15.17 5.86 -6.44
C ILE A 122 14.94 7.37 -6.34
N ILE A 123 14.46 7.83 -5.18
CA ILE A 123 14.28 9.24 -4.85
C ILE A 123 15.29 9.70 -3.79
N LYS A 124 15.59 11.01 -3.78
CA LYS A 124 16.44 11.61 -2.74
C LYS A 124 15.71 11.61 -1.39
N GLY A 125 16.41 11.14 -0.36
CA GLY A 125 15.92 10.97 1.01
C GLY A 125 15.97 12.26 1.79
#